data_AF-A0A8H8NNR5-F1
#
_entry.id   AF-A0A8H8NNR5-F1
#
_cell.length_a   1.000
_cell.length_b   1.000
_cell.length_c   1.000
_cell.angle_alpha   90.00
_cell.angle_beta   90.00
_cell.angle_gamma   90.00
#
_symmetry.space_group_name_H-M   'P 1'
#
loop_
_entity.id
_entity.type
_entity.pdbx_description
1 polymer ?
#
loop_
_entity_poly.entity_id
_entity_poly.type
_entity_poly.pdbx_seq_one_letter_code
_entity_poly.pdbx_strand_id
1 'polypeptide(L)'
;MDLQAVLPPGVFPAALRRLPQMYLKMSGDPLIAGAMGLHGVSTQFTWFRTFLVIEELFQLPLFILGIYMLKKIVNSAAILYTIPYCTTVNEYRWVMVAESIARASKMAFEASQLVTGEERVAALHAIRQSLEENKTVILQANKQDMEVAQTLVEAGKLAPSLVKRLDLASGDKWDSMLQGITDVANLPNPNGVVTYARKLDDDLELYRVTCPIGALLVIFEARPEVVVNIASLAIKSGNSAILKGGKESAKTAHQLSLAIRSALAKSSLDEYYIQTVSTRDEVSALLEMDDYIDLVIPRGSNELVKSIQHSTRIPVMGHADGLCAVYLDETADVNKAVRVTVDSKINYPAACNAAETLLVHAALLNTVWPKVAEALLTNNVELRCDAESLDSLGELAQARPQLVKPSVPSDYKTEFLSHTLAVLTVPSLAAAVSHINLHSSHHTDSIVTENQENASIFCRAVDSAGTFVNASTRFADGFRYGFGTEVGISTGRTHARGPVGLEGLVIYKYLLRSSSGDGHIVGEFGVGEGKKRFQHTEIPTKSVPF
;
A
#
# COMPACT_ATOMS: atom_id res chain seq x y z
N MET A 1 -2.01 -37.59 -44.64
CA MET A 1 -2.37 -36.95 -45.93
C MET A 1 -1.14 -37.00 -46.81
N ASP A 2 -1.29 -37.56 -48.01
CA ASP A 2 -0.19 -37.68 -48.97
C ASP A 2 0.18 -36.29 -49.52
N LEU A 3 1.37 -35.81 -49.15
CA LEU A 3 1.81 -34.42 -49.35
C LEU A 3 2.09 -34.07 -50.83
N GLN A 4 2.11 -35.06 -51.73
CA GLN A 4 2.30 -34.83 -53.17
C GLN A 4 1.03 -34.44 -53.92
N ALA A 5 -0.17 -34.63 -53.36
CA ALA A 5 -1.43 -34.38 -54.06
C ALA A 5 -1.92 -32.92 -53.99
N VAL A 6 -1.26 -32.05 -53.23
CA VAL A 6 -1.80 -30.71 -52.86
C VAL A 6 -1.04 -29.54 -53.51
N LEU A 7 0.08 -29.77 -54.21
CA LEU A 7 0.90 -28.69 -54.78
C LEU A 7 1.35 -28.98 -56.23
N PRO A 8 1.43 -27.96 -57.11
CA PRO A 8 1.79 -28.14 -58.51
C PRO A 8 3.27 -28.57 -58.68
N PRO A 9 3.61 -29.34 -59.74
CA PRO A 9 4.94 -29.91 -59.90
C PRO A 9 5.97 -28.80 -60.22
N GLY A 10 6.99 -28.67 -59.35
CA GLY A 10 8.12 -27.77 -59.56
C GLY A 10 8.60 -27.02 -58.30
N VAL A 11 7.80 -26.95 -57.25
CA VAL A 11 8.08 -26.10 -56.06
C VAL A 11 8.50 -26.94 -54.84
N PHE A 12 9.43 -27.87 -55.00
CA PHE A 12 10.02 -28.58 -53.86
C PHE A 12 11.53 -28.69 -54.01
N PRO A 13 12.32 -27.93 -53.23
CA PRO A 13 13.77 -28.06 -53.19
C PRO A 13 14.18 -29.47 -52.74
N ALA A 14 15.21 -30.04 -53.36
CA ALA A 14 15.69 -31.40 -53.09
C ALA A 14 16.05 -31.66 -51.61
N ALA A 15 16.37 -30.60 -50.84
CA ALA A 15 16.67 -30.67 -49.41
C ALA A 15 15.46 -31.12 -48.56
N LEU A 16 14.24 -30.74 -48.94
CA LEU A 16 13.02 -31.08 -48.19
C LEU A 16 12.56 -32.53 -48.36
N ARG A 17 13.10 -33.27 -49.35
CA ARG A 17 12.82 -34.71 -49.53
C ARG A 17 13.52 -35.60 -48.49
N ARG A 18 14.52 -35.08 -47.77
CA ARG A 18 15.33 -35.86 -46.80
C ARG A 18 14.91 -35.67 -45.34
N LEU A 19 14.03 -34.71 -45.05
CA LEU A 19 13.53 -34.40 -43.71
C LEU A 19 12.92 -35.60 -42.96
N PRO A 20 12.12 -36.47 -43.60
CA PRO A 20 11.57 -37.65 -42.92
C PRO A 20 12.65 -38.65 -42.47
N GLN A 21 13.73 -38.80 -43.26
CA GLN A 21 14.84 -39.71 -42.93
C GLN A 21 15.78 -39.13 -41.87
N MET A 22 15.94 -37.80 -41.80
CA MET A 22 16.67 -37.12 -40.72
C MET A 22 15.95 -37.28 -39.38
N TYR A 23 14.62 -37.13 -39.37
CA TYR A 23 13.80 -37.24 -38.16
C TYR A 23 13.88 -38.64 -37.54
N LEU A 24 13.83 -39.69 -38.37
CA LEU A 24 14.00 -41.09 -37.95
C LEU A 24 15.40 -41.43 -37.42
N LYS A 25 16.42 -40.68 -37.82
CA LYS A 25 17.80 -40.87 -37.33
C LYS A 25 18.05 -40.17 -35.99
N MET A 26 17.36 -39.05 -35.73
CA MET A 26 17.49 -38.28 -34.48
C MET A 26 16.64 -38.83 -33.34
N SER A 27 15.54 -39.53 -33.64
CA SER A 27 14.66 -40.13 -32.62
C SER A 27 15.17 -41.45 -32.03
N GLY A 28 16.23 -42.04 -32.60
CA GLY A 28 16.83 -43.30 -32.14
C GLY A 28 18.06 -43.13 -31.24
N ASP A 29 18.52 -41.91 -30.98
CA ASP A 29 19.70 -41.63 -30.15
C ASP A 29 19.31 -41.41 -28.67
N PRO A 30 19.73 -42.28 -27.73
CA PRO A 30 19.34 -42.20 -26.33
C PRO A 30 19.80 -40.91 -25.63
N LEU A 31 20.89 -40.29 -26.08
CA LEU A 31 21.43 -39.05 -25.49
C LEU A 31 20.56 -37.83 -25.81
N ILE A 32 19.90 -37.83 -26.97
CA ILE A 32 19.01 -36.74 -27.40
C ILE A 32 17.61 -36.91 -26.79
N ALA A 33 17.13 -38.15 -26.67
CA ALA A 33 15.86 -38.45 -26.01
C ALA A 33 15.86 -38.04 -24.52
N GLY A 34 17.01 -38.20 -23.83
CA GLY A 34 17.18 -37.77 -22.44
C GLY A 34 17.20 -36.24 -22.25
N ALA A 35 17.82 -35.50 -23.17
CA ALA A 35 17.85 -34.03 -23.12
C ALA A 35 16.48 -33.37 -23.38
N MET A 36 15.57 -34.09 -24.07
CA MET A 36 14.25 -33.58 -24.43
C MET A 36 13.12 -33.93 -23.43
N GLY A 37 13.43 -34.65 -22.34
CA GLY A 37 12.46 -34.89 -21.26
C GLY A 37 11.20 -35.65 -21.71
N LEU A 38 11.34 -36.55 -22.69
CA LEU A 38 10.21 -37.33 -23.21
C LEU A 38 9.92 -38.55 -22.33
N HIS A 39 9.42 -38.30 -21.12
CA HIS A 39 8.56 -39.26 -20.44
C HIS A 39 7.23 -38.60 -20.10
N GLY A 40 6.24 -38.88 -20.96
CA GLY A 40 4.82 -38.79 -20.65
C GLY A 40 4.21 -37.38 -20.62
N VAL A 41 4.15 -36.66 -21.75
CA VAL A 41 3.18 -35.55 -21.96
C VAL A 41 2.78 -35.45 -23.44
N SER A 42 1.56 -34.99 -23.67
CA SER A 42 0.81 -34.97 -24.93
C SER A 42 1.52 -34.34 -26.15
N THR A 43 1.16 -34.86 -27.32
CA THR A 43 1.71 -34.62 -28.67
C THR A 43 1.60 -33.18 -29.22
N GLN A 44 1.09 -32.21 -28.45
CA GLN A 44 0.93 -30.82 -28.91
C GLN A 44 2.10 -29.89 -28.53
N PHE A 45 2.85 -30.19 -27.47
CA PHE A 45 3.99 -29.35 -27.05
C PHE A 45 5.26 -29.54 -27.90
N THR A 46 5.39 -30.69 -28.56
CA THR A 46 6.59 -31.06 -29.32
C THR A 46 6.74 -30.27 -30.62
N TRP A 47 5.63 -29.83 -31.21
CA TRP A 47 5.64 -29.08 -32.47
C TRP A 47 6.18 -27.65 -32.31
N PHE A 48 5.87 -26.99 -31.20
CA PHE A 48 6.25 -25.58 -30.99
C PHE A 48 7.75 -25.43 -30.68
N ARG A 49 8.33 -26.35 -29.91
CA ARG A 49 9.79 -26.38 -29.66
C ARG A 49 10.60 -26.75 -30.89
N THR A 50 10.08 -27.63 -31.75
CA THR A 50 10.74 -27.98 -33.02
C THR A 50 10.73 -26.78 -33.98
N PHE A 51 9.70 -25.94 -33.94
CA PHE A 51 9.57 -24.76 -34.80
C PHE A 51 10.58 -23.67 -34.45
N LEU A 52 10.80 -23.39 -33.16
CA LEU A 52 11.78 -22.41 -32.68
C LEU A 52 13.24 -22.81 -32.98
N VAL A 53 13.56 -24.09 -32.88
CA VAL A 53 14.91 -24.61 -33.20
C VAL A 53 15.22 -24.51 -34.70
N ILE A 54 14.20 -24.62 -35.57
CA ILE A 54 14.38 -24.46 -37.03
C ILE A 54 14.57 -22.98 -37.41
N GLU A 55 13.96 -22.05 -36.69
CA GLU A 55 14.10 -20.61 -36.94
C GLU A 55 15.51 -20.10 -36.57
N GLU A 56 16.09 -20.60 -35.47
CA GLU A 56 17.48 -20.30 -35.08
C GLU A 56 18.53 -20.92 -36.02
N LEU A 57 18.26 -22.11 -36.58
CA LEU A 57 19.23 -22.81 -37.43
C LEU A 57 19.31 -22.31 -38.87
N PHE A 58 18.26 -21.66 -39.41
CA PHE A 58 18.15 -21.38 -40.84
C PHE A 58 17.94 -19.91 -41.24
N GLN A 59 17.80 -18.98 -40.29
CA GLN A 59 17.66 -17.52 -40.51
C GLN A 59 16.89 -17.12 -41.80
N LEU A 60 15.67 -17.63 -41.97
CA LEU A 60 14.78 -17.27 -43.07
C LEU A 60 13.41 -16.85 -42.53
N PRO A 61 12.79 -15.77 -43.05
CA PRO A 61 11.53 -15.24 -42.51
C PRO A 61 10.35 -16.09 -43.01
N LEU A 62 10.07 -17.20 -42.33
CA LEU A 62 8.91 -18.07 -42.60
C LEU A 62 7.62 -17.63 -41.92
N PHE A 63 7.65 -16.48 -41.22
CA PHE A 63 6.52 -15.92 -40.48
C PHE A 63 5.26 -15.69 -41.35
N ILE A 64 5.44 -15.35 -42.63
CA ILE A 64 4.33 -15.08 -43.57
C ILE A 64 3.63 -16.39 -44.01
N LEU A 65 4.37 -17.50 -44.14
CA LEU A 65 3.78 -18.80 -44.52
C LEU A 65 3.01 -19.42 -43.35
N GLY A 66 3.48 -19.22 -42.12
CA GLY A 66 2.79 -19.66 -40.89
C GLY A 66 1.42 -19.01 -40.72
N ILE A 67 1.32 -17.69 -40.93
CA ILE A 67 0.04 -16.97 -40.88
C ILE A 67 -0.90 -17.41 -42.00
N TYR A 68 -0.39 -17.68 -43.21
CA TYR A 68 -1.20 -18.12 -44.35
C TYR A 68 -1.75 -19.55 -44.17
N MET A 69 -0.97 -20.45 -43.55
CA MET A 69 -1.39 -21.81 -43.21
C MET A 69 -2.42 -21.83 -42.07
N LEU A 70 -2.23 -21.01 -41.02
CA LEU A 70 -3.21 -20.87 -39.94
C LEU A 70 -4.57 -20.37 -40.47
N LYS A 71 -4.57 -19.40 -41.39
CA LYS A 71 -5.80 -18.84 -41.96
C LYS A 71 -6.60 -19.87 -42.79
N LYS A 72 -5.92 -20.86 -43.39
CA LYS A 72 -6.55 -21.93 -44.17
C LYS A 72 -7.08 -23.07 -43.29
N ILE A 73 -6.44 -23.35 -42.15
CA ILE A 73 -6.87 -24.36 -41.19
C ILE A 73 -8.12 -23.89 -40.42
N VAL A 74 -8.21 -22.60 -40.10
CA VAL A 74 -9.37 -22.01 -39.38
C VAL A 74 -10.67 -22.02 -40.23
N ASN A 75 -10.56 -22.03 -41.57
CA ASN A 75 -11.73 -22.02 -42.47
C ASN A 75 -12.31 -23.41 -42.81
N SER A 76 -11.79 -24.51 -42.25
CA SER A 76 -12.25 -25.87 -42.62
C SER A 76 -12.62 -26.79 -41.46
N ALA A 77 -12.80 -26.26 -40.25
CA ALA A 77 -13.26 -27.07 -39.11
C ALA A 77 -14.35 -26.34 -38.31
N ALA A 78 -15.58 -26.40 -38.81
CA ALA A 78 -16.75 -26.33 -37.95
C ALA A 78 -16.90 -27.71 -37.28
N ILE A 79 -16.65 -27.79 -35.97
CA ILE A 79 -17.32 -28.64 -34.95
C ILE A 79 -16.48 -28.64 -33.65
N LEU A 80 -17.10 -28.07 -32.61
CA LEU A 80 -16.93 -28.25 -31.15
C LEU A 80 -15.57 -28.77 -30.62
N TYR A 81 -14.80 -27.89 -29.97
CA TYR A 81 -14.52 -27.96 -28.52
C TYR A 81 -13.83 -26.65 -28.08
N THR A 82 -14.40 -26.03 -27.05
CA THR A 82 -13.97 -24.79 -26.40
C THR A 82 -12.62 -25.00 -25.70
N ILE A 83 -11.53 -24.48 -26.27
CA ILE A 83 -10.21 -24.39 -25.61
C ILE A 83 -9.90 -22.89 -25.44
N PRO A 84 -9.54 -22.41 -24.23
CA PRO A 84 -9.32 -21.00 -23.95
C PRO A 84 -7.92 -20.58 -24.45
N TYR A 85 -7.77 -20.32 -25.75
CA TYR A 85 -6.51 -19.87 -26.34
C TYR A 85 -6.36 -18.34 -26.36
N CYS A 86 -7.40 -17.59 -25.98
CA CYS A 86 -7.40 -16.13 -26.01
C CYS A 86 -7.03 -15.47 -24.66
N THR A 87 -6.99 -16.23 -23.57
CA THR A 87 -6.63 -15.72 -22.23
C THR A 87 -5.11 -15.71 -21.99
N THR A 88 -4.40 -16.77 -22.39
CA THR A 88 -2.97 -16.94 -22.08
C THR A 88 -2.05 -15.89 -22.69
N VAL A 89 -2.26 -15.46 -23.94
CA VAL A 89 -1.37 -14.48 -24.60
C VAL A 89 -1.44 -13.09 -23.95
N ASN A 90 -2.63 -12.67 -23.51
CA ASN A 90 -2.79 -11.40 -22.81
C ASN A 90 -2.20 -11.45 -21.39
N GLU A 91 -2.39 -12.58 -20.70
CA GLU A 91 -1.85 -12.81 -19.36
C GLU A 91 -0.32 -12.76 -19.35
N TYR A 92 0.36 -13.45 -20.29
CA TYR A 92 1.82 -13.36 -20.44
C TYR A 92 2.31 -11.94 -20.76
N ARG A 93 1.56 -11.16 -21.54
CA ARG A 93 1.95 -9.78 -21.87
C ARG A 93 1.95 -8.89 -20.63
N TRP A 94 0.95 -9.02 -19.76
CA TRP A 94 0.84 -8.21 -18.54
C TRP A 94 1.91 -8.53 -17.52
N VAL A 95 2.25 -9.81 -17.35
CA VAL A 95 3.35 -10.24 -16.49
C VAL A 95 4.68 -9.61 -16.94
N MET A 96 4.98 -9.65 -18.24
CA MET A 96 6.21 -9.04 -18.77
C MET A 96 6.26 -7.51 -18.58
N VAL A 97 5.12 -6.82 -18.70
CA VAL A 97 5.04 -5.37 -18.48
C VAL A 97 5.22 -5.04 -17.00
N ALA A 98 4.52 -5.75 -16.11
CA ALA A 98 4.64 -5.56 -14.67
C ALA A 98 6.06 -5.84 -14.17
N GLU A 99 6.69 -6.92 -14.64
CA GLU A 99 8.08 -7.23 -14.30
C GLU A 99 9.03 -6.13 -14.77
N SER A 100 8.86 -5.62 -16.00
CA SER A 100 9.68 -4.51 -16.51
C SER A 100 9.58 -3.26 -15.63
N ILE A 101 8.35 -2.89 -15.24
CA ILE A 101 8.09 -1.73 -14.35
C ILE A 101 8.72 -1.94 -12.98
N ALA A 102 8.50 -3.12 -12.38
CA ALA A 102 9.04 -3.47 -11.08
C ALA A 102 10.57 -3.49 -11.07
N ARG A 103 11.18 -4.11 -12.09
CA ARG A 103 12.63 -4.14 -12.29
C ARG A 103 13.21 -2.74 -12.47
N ALA A 104 12.59 -1.89 -13.29
CA ALA A 104 13.04 -0.51 -13.47
C ALA A 104 12.99 0.27 -12.15
N SER A 105 11.96 0.07 -11.33
CA SER A 105 11.83 0.70 -10.01
C SER A 105 12.93 0.24 -9.05
N LYS A 106 13.26 -1.06 -9.04
CA LYS A 106 14.34 -1.62 -8.23
C LYS A 106 15.71 -1.10 -8.68
N MET A 107 15.98 -1.06 -9.98
CA MET A 107 17.22 -0.52 -10.53
C MET A 107 17.40 0.97 -10.21
N ALA A 108 16.32 1.76 -10.33
CA ALA A 108 16.34 3.18 -9.96
C ALA A 108 16.61 3.36 -8.45
N PHE A 109 16.03 2.51 -7.60
CA PHE A 109 16.35 2.48 -6.16
C PHE A 109 17.84 2.20 -5.92
N GLU A 110 18.39 1.15 -6.54
CA GLU A 110 19.80 0.76 -6.40
C GLU A 110 20.76 1.86 -6.88
N ALA A 111 20.46 2.50 -8.01
CA ALA A 111 21.24 3.63 -8.53
C ALA A 111 21.23 4.84 -7.58
N SER A 112 20.15 5.01 -6.79
CA SER A 112 20.01 6.14 -5.87
C SER A 112 20.74 6.02 -4.53
N GLN A 113 21.37 4.87 -4.24
CA GLN A 113 21.93 4.61 -2.91
C GLN A 113 23.07 5.57 -2.52
N LEU A 114 23.74 6.18 -3.50
CA LEU A 114 24.80 7.16 -3.30
C LEU A 114 24.31 8.62 -3.38
N VAL A 115 23.05 8.84 -3.76
CA VAL A 115 22.46 10.18 -3.80
C VAL A 115 22.36 10.71 -2.37
N THR A 116 22.74 11.96 -2.16
CA THR A 116 22.76 12.63 -0.85
C THR A 116 21.36 13.10 -0.41
N GLY A 117 21.23 13.54 0.85
CA GLY A 117 19.96 14.11 1.34
C GLY A 117 19.64 15.43 0.65
N GLU A 118 20.66 16.24 0.39
CA GLU A 118 20.61 17.54 -0.26
C GLU A 118 20.17 17.41 -1.72
N GLU A 119 20.70 16.42 -2.44
CA GLU A 119 20.31 16.11 -3.81
C GLU A 119 18.85 15.64 -3.93
N ARG A 120 18.37 14.83 -2.98
CA ARG A 120 16.94 14.47 -2.90
C ARG A 120 16.06 15.69 -2.67
N VAL A 121 16.48 16.61 -1.80
CA VAL A 121 15.77 17.88 -1.57
C VAL A 121 15.76 18.75 -2.82
N ALA A 122 16.88 18.83 -3.55
CA ALA A 122 16.94 19.54 -4.83
C ALA A 122 15.96 18.94 -5.87
N ALA A 123 15.85 17.60 -5.93
CA ALA A 123 14.88 16.92 -6.79
C ALA A 123 13.42 17.28 -6.42
N LEU A 124 13.09 17.37 -5.12
CA LEU A 124 11.76 17.81 -4.67
C LEU A 124 11.43 19.24 -5.12
N HIS A 125 12.39 20.15 -5.01
CA HIS A 125 12.21 21.53 -5.49
C HIS A 125 12.04 21.59 -7.02
N ALA A 126 12.78 20.76 -7.77
CA ALA A 126 12.62 20.65 -9.21
C ALA A 126 11.23 20.10 -9.59
N ILE A 127 10.70 19.12 -8.85
CA ILE A 127 9.35 18.60 -9.05
C ILE A 127 8.31 19.70 -8.79
N ARG A 128 8.45 20.45 -7.69
CA ARG A 128 7.55 21.56 -7.38
C ARG A 128 7.52 22.58 -8.53
N GLN A 129 8.69 23.01 -8.99
CA GLN A 129 8.78 23.95 -10.12
C GLN A 129 8.13 23.39 -11.38
N SER A 130 8.39 22.12 -11.71
CA SER A 130 7.82 21.49 -12.90
C SER A 130 6.29 21.40 -12.83
N LEU A 131 5.72 21.13 -11.64
CA LEU A 131 4.27 21.14 -11.44
C LEU A 131 3.69 22.55 -11.60
N GLU A 132 4.37 23.58 -11.09
CA GLU A 132 3.97 24.99 -11.26
C GLU A 132 3.97 25.38 -12.75
N GLU A 133 5.00 25.04 -13.50
CA GLU A 133 5.12 25.29 -14.94
C GLU A 133 4.03 24.56 -15.76
N ASN A 134 3.61 23.37 -15.32
CA ASN A 134 2.61 22.54 -16.00
C ASN A 134 1.19 22.67 -15.43
N LYS A 135 0.94 23.61 -14.51
CA LYS A 135 -0.34 23.81 -13.81
C LYS A 135 -1.53 23.81 -14.76
N THR A 136 -1.46 24.62 -15.83
CA THR A 136 -2.55 24.77 -16.80
C THR A 136 -2.91 23.44 -17.47
N VAL A 137 -1.92 22.65 -17.89
CA VAL A 137 -2.13 21.37 -18.57
C VAL A 137 -2.70 20.33 -17.61
N ILE A 138 -2.18 20.28 -16.37
CA ILE A 138 -2.65 19.36 -15.34
C ILE A 138 -4.10 19.66 -14.95
N LEU A 139 -4.46 20.93 -14.72
CA LEU A 139 -5.84 21.31 -14.38
C LEU A 139 -6.81 21.09 -15.55
N GLN A 140 -6.34 21.24 -16.79
CA GLN A 140 -7.15 20.89 -17.95
C GLN A 140 -7.42 19.38 -18.03
N ALA A 141 -6.44 18.53 -17.71
CA ALA A 141 -6.64 17.08 -17.60
C ALA A 141 -7.58 16.73 -16.45
N ASN A 142 -7.45 17.40 -15.30
CA ASN A 142 -8.34 17.23 -14.16
C ASN A 142 -9.78 17.59 -14.49
N LYS A 143 -10.01 18.67 -15.23
CA LYS A 143 -11.34 19.04 -15.71
C LYS A 143 -11.97 17.93 -16.56
N GLN A 144 -11.20 17.30 -17.45
CA GLN A 144 -11.71 16.19 -18.27
C GLN A 144 -12.05 14.95 -17.44
N ASP A 145 -11.23 14.62 -16.44
CA ASP A 145 -11.53 13.53 -15.51
C ASP A 145 -12.79 13.84 -14.68
N MET A 146 -12.95 15.08 -14.22
CA MET A 146 -14.14 15.55 -13.50
C MET A 146 -15.41 15.49 -14.35
N GLU A 147 -15.35 15.86 -15.63
CA GLU A 147 -16.48 15.73 -16.57
C GLU A 147 -16.91 14.27 -16.72
N VAL A 148 -15.96 13.35 -16.91
CA VAL A 148 -16.25 11.91 -16.98
C VAL A 148 -16.83 11.41 -15.65
N ALA A 149 -16.24 11.79 -14.52
CA ALA A 149 -16.70 11.40 -13.20
C ALA A 149 -18.12 11.89 -12.91
N GLN A 150 -18.47 13.11 -13.35
CA GLN A 150 -19.81 13.66 -13.22
C GLN A 150 -20.85 12.84 -14.00
N THR A 151 -20.54 12.42 -15.24
CA THR A 151 -21.45 11.53 -15.99
C THR A 151 -21.65 10.18 -15.30
N LEU A 152 -20.64 9.67 -14.58
CA LEU A 152 -20.75 8.44 -13.79
C LEU A 152 -21.60 8.64 -12.53
N VAL A 153 -21.56 9.81 -11.90
CA VAL A 153 -22.45 10.17 -10.79
C VAL A 153 -23.89 10.21 -11.26
N GLU A 154 -24.17 10.87 -12.39
CA GLU A 154 -25.51 10.93 -12.99
C GLU A 154 -26.05 9.53 -13.35
N ALA A 155 -25.15 8.64 -13.79
CA ALA A 155 -25.48 7.23 -14.05
C ALA A 155 -25.56 6.34 -12.79
N GLY A 156 -25.38 6.91 -11.58
CA GLY A 156 -25.41 6.17 -10.32
C GLY A 156 -24.24 5.19 -10.12
N LYS A 157 -23.15 5.33 -10.89
CA LYS A 157 -21.98 4.45 -10.88
C LYS A 157 -20.82 4.97 -10.02
N LEU A 158 -20.89 6.23 -9.58
CA LEU A 158 -19.88 6.86 -8.74
C LEU A 158 -20.56 7.69 -7.66
N ALA A 159 -20.04 7.65 -6.44
CA ALA A 159 -20.56 8.47 -5.35
C ALA A 159 -20.14 9.96 -5.53
N PRO A 160 -21.03 10.94 -5.29
CA PRO A 160 -20.67 12.37 -5.39
C PRO A 160 -19.49 12.78 -4.50
N SER A 161 -19.31 12.12 -3.35
CA SER A 161 -18.19 12.36 -2.43
C SER A 161 -16.82 12.03 -3.05
N LEU A 162 -16.74 11.07 -3.97
CA LEU A 162 -15.50 10.72 -4.69
C LEU A 162 -15.13 11.79 -5.72
N VAL A 163 -16.13 12.39 -6.38
CA VAL A 163 -15.90 13.50 -7.32
C VAL A 163 -15.31 14.72 -6.61
N LYS A 164 -15.80 15.04 -5.40
CA LYS A 164 -15.21 16.11 -4.58
C LYS A 164 -13.74 15.85 -4.22
N ARG A 165 -13.32 14.58 -4.10
CA ARG A 165 -11.92 14.22 -3.84
C ARG A 165 -11.05 14.41 -5.09
N LEU A 166 -11.59 14.09 -6.27
CA LEU A 166 -10.92 14.21 -7.57
C LEU A 166 -10.57 15.65 -7.98
N ASP A 167 -11.38 16.64 -7.60
CA ASP A 167 -11.22 18.04 -8.02
C ASP A 167 -9.96 18.68 -7.42
N LEU A 168 -8.95 18.99 -8.25
CA LEU A 168 -7.73 19.69 -7.84
C LEU A 168 -7.85 21.22 -7.90
N ALA A 169 -8.83 21.74 -8.64
CA ALA A 169 -9.03 23.18 -8.83
C ALA A 169 -9.83 23.81 -7.69
N SER A 170 -10.58 23.01 -6.93
CA SER A 170 -11.37 23.48 -5.80
C SER A 170 -10.52 23.97 -4.62
N GLY A 171 -10.89 25.15 -4.10
CA GLY A 171 -10.30 25.71 -2.88
C GLY A 171 -8.79 25.97 -3.00
N ASP A 172 -8.06 25.52 -1.99
CA ASP A 172 -6.61 25.63 -1.84
C ASP A 172 -5.87 24.32 -2.15
N LYS A 173 -6.55 23.32 -2.75
CA LYS A 173 -5.98 21.97 -2.93
C LYS A 173 -4.70 21.95 -3.76
N TRP A 174 -4.69 22.68 -4.87
CA TRP A 174 -3.49 22.78 -5.71
C TRP A 174 -2.31 23.38 -4.93
N ASP A 175 -2.55 24.49 -4.24
CA ASP A 175 -1.51 25.19 -3.50
C ASP A 175 -1.05 24.38 -2.29
N SER A 176 -1.97 23.69 -1.61
CA SER A 176 -1.68 22.75 -0.52
C SER A 176 -0.85 21.56 -0.97
N MET A 177 -1.15 21.01 -2.16
CA MET A 177 -0.37 19.91 -2.75
C MET A 177 1.08 20.36 -3.02
N LEU A 178 1.28 21.56 -3.58
CA LEU A 178 2.63 22.10 -3.79
C LEU A 178 3.34 22.45 -2.47
N GLN A 179 2.61 23.00 -1.51
CA GLN A 179 3.12 23.29 -0.18
C GLN A 179 3.60 22.01 0.52
N GLY A 180 2.85 20.91 0.41
CA GLY A 180 3.24 19.61 0.95
C GLY A 180 4.60 19.11 0.47
N ILE A 181 4.99 19.39 -0.78
CA ILE A 181 6.35 19.08 -1.29
C ILE A 181 7.41 19.85 -0.49
N THR A 182 7.14 21.13 -0.23
CA THR A 182 8.06 22.01 0.49
C THR A 182 8.15 21.61 1.97
N ASP A 183 7.02 21.26 2.57
CA ASP A 183 6.97 20.78 3.95
C ASP A 183 7.80 19.49 4.09
N VAL A 184 7.66 18.53 3.18
CA VAL A 184 8.47 17.29 3.16
C VAL A 184 9.94 17.58 2.91
N ALA A 185 10.27 18.49 2.01
CA ALA A 185 11.65 18.90 1.74
C ALA A 185 12.33 19.43 3.02
N ASN A 186 11.59 20.16 3.85
CA ASN A 186 12.06 20.75 5.11
C ASN A 186 12.14 19.76 6.28
N LEU A 187 11.56 18.56 6.17
CA LEU A 187 11.68 17.54 7.21
C LEU A 187 13.14 17.04 7.35
N PRO A 188 13.56 16.58 8.55
CA PRO A 188 14.85 15.93 8.72
C PRO A 188 15.04 14.73 7.78
N ASN A 189 16.27 14.48 7.35
CA ASN A 189 16.59 13.28 6.57
C ASN A 189 16.44 12.03 7.45
N PRO A 190 15.56 11.06 7.11
CA PRO A 190 15.38 9.85 7.90
C PRO A 190 16.49 8.81 7.68
N ASN A 191 17.35 8.98 6.67
CA ASN A 191 18.38 8.01 6.28
C ASN A 191 19.74 8.30 6.94
N GLY A 192 20.51 7.23 7.18
CA GLY A 192 21.88 7.35 7.71
C GLY A 192 21.95 7.64 9.21
N VAL A 193 20.82 7.58 9.92
CA VAL A 193 20.74 7.87 11.36
C VAL A 193 21.22 6.66 12.16
N VAL A 194 22.23 6.86 13.01
CA VAL A 194 22.69 5.83 13.95
C VAL A 194 21.72 5.71 15.12
N THR A 195 21.13 4.54 15.30
CA THR A 195 20.15 4.25 16.38
C THR A 195 20.68 3.27 17.42
N TYR A 196 21.88 2.71 17.20
CA TYR A 196 22.60 1.85 18.11
C TYR A 196 24.07 1.77 17.66
N ALA A 197 25.02 1.93 18.58
CA ALA A 197 26.43 1.79 18.28
C ALA A 197 27.18 1.18 19.47
N ARG A 198 28.02 0.17 19.22
CA ARG A 198 28.80 -0.51 20.26
C ARG A 198 30.18 -0.94 19.78
N LYS A 199 31.14 -0.89 20.69
CA LYS A 199 32.38 -1.65 20.59
C LYS A 199 32.11 -3.10 20.99
N LEU A 200 32.44 -4.02 20.10
CA LEU A 200 32.46 -5.46 20.36
C LEU A 200 33.85 -5.90 20.82
N ASP A 201 34.91 -5.24 20.34
CA ASP A 201 36.31 -5.35 20.78
C ASP A 201 36.99 -3.97 20.60
N ASP A 202 38.26 -3.82 21.01
CA ASP A 202 39.00 -2.56 20.91
C ASP A 202 38.99 -1.98 19.49
N ASP A 203 39.10 -2.87 18.50
CA ASP A 203 39.16 -2.59 17.06
C ASP A 203 37.95 -3.15 16.28
N LEU A 204 36.83 -3.44 16.96
CA LEU A 204 35.64 -4.00 16.32
C LEU A 204 34.38 -3.22 16.74
N GLU A 205 33.81 -2.48 15.80
CA GLU A 205 32.70 -1.58 16.05
C GLU A 205 31.45 -1.97 15.24
N LEU A 206 30.30 -2.00 15.91
CA LEU A 206 29.00 -2.34 15.34
C LEU A 206 28.07 -1.12 15.40
N TYR A 207 27.41 -0.83 14.28
CA TYR A 207 26.45 0.27 14.12
C TYR A 207 25.13 -0.25 13.56
N ARG A 208 23.99 0.24 14.07
CA ARG A 208 22.67 0.09 13.44
C ARG A 208 22.26 1.42 12.85
N VAL A 209 22.03 1.44 11.54
CA VAL A 209 21.86 2.67 10.76
C VAL A 209 20.57 2.60 9.97
N THR A 210 19.78 3.66 9.98
CA THR A 210 18.55 3.73 9.18
C THR A 210 18.87 3.75 7.68
N CYS A 211 18.06 3.05 6.90
CA CYS A 211 18.15 3.01 5.44
C CYS A 211 16.74 2.90 4.83
N PRO A 212 16.55 3.25 3.56
CA PRO A 212 15.25 3.13 2.93
C PRO A 212 14.80 1.66 2.91
N ILE A 213 13.50 1.44 2.76
CA ILE A 213 12.91 0.09 2.63
C ILE A 213 13.29 -0.52 1.28
N GLY A 214 13.18 0.24 0.19
CA GLY A 214 13.43 -0.25 -1.16
C GLY A 214 12.49 0.35 -2.20
N ALA A 215 11.88 -0.51 -3.01
CA ALA A 215 10.87 -0.13 -3.98
C ALA A 215 9.45 -0.30 -3.41
N LEU A 216 8.65 0.77 -3.47
CA LEU A 216 7.29 0.81 -2.95
C LEU A 216 6.27 0.60 -4.07
N LEU A 217 5.20 -0.13 -3.80
CA LEU A 217 3.99 -0.14 -4.63
C LEU A 217 2.85 0.50 -3.88
N VAL A 218 2.37 1.65 -4.34
CA VAL A 218 1.26 2.35 -3.70
C VAL A 218 0.04 2.34 -4.59
N ILE A 219 -1.05 1.78 -4.08
CA ILE A 219 -2.32 1.63 -4.79
C ILE A 219 -3.36 2.49 -4.09
N PHE A 220 -3.98 3.43 -4.80
CA PHE A 220 -4.92 4.38 -4.20
C PHE A 220 -6.11 4.73 -5.10
N GLU A 221 -7.18 5.24 -4.49
CA GLU A 221 -8.44 5.58 -5.16
C GLU A 221 -8.80 7.07 -5.02
N ALA A 222 -9.32 7.63 -6.12
CA ALA A 222 -10.03 8.90 -6.28
C ALA A 222 -9.36 10.15 -5.68
N ARG A 223 -8.02 10.18 -5.67
CA ARG A 223 -7.22 11.25 -5.07
C ARG A 223 -5.95 11.54 -5.90
N PRO A 224 -6.02 12.38 -6.94
CA PRO A 224 -4.87 12.66 -7.79
C PRO A 224 -3.70 13.32 -7.02
N GLU A 225 -3.98 14.09 -5.96
CA GLU A 225 -2.96 14.73 -5.11
C GLU A 225 -2.05 13.73 -4.39
N VAL A 226 -2.52 12.50 -4.19
CA VAL A 226 -1.77 11.42 -3.54
C VAL A 226 -0.53 11.04 -4.36
N VAL A 227 -0.56 11.19 -5.69
CA VAL A 227 0.62 10.98 -6.55
C VAL A 227 1.80 11.82 -6.06
N VAL A 228 1.57 13.11 -5.83
CA VAL A 228 2.62 14.09 -5.48
C VAL A 228 3.08 13.89 -4.04
N ASN A 229 2.13 13.68 -3.11
CA ASN A 229 2.43 13.50 -1.69
C ASN A 229 3.31 12.27 -1.47
N ILE A 230 2.96 11.14 -2.09
CA ILE A 230 3.71 9.88 -1.94
C ILE A 230 5.03 9.94 -2.68
N ALA A 231 5.08 10.55 -3.88
CA ALA A 231 6.34 10.77 -4.57
C ALA A 231 7.32 11.58 -3.69
N SER A 232 6.81 12.61 -3.01
CA SER A 232 7.63 13.46 -2.14
C SER A 232 8.17 12.68 -0.92
N LEU A 233 7.32 11.90 -0.25
CA LEU A 233 7.73 11.03 0.85
C LEU A 233 8.73 9.96 0.41
N ALA A 234 8.48 9.28 -0.72
CA ALA A 234 9.35 8.24 -1.27
C ALA A 234 10.74 8.82 -1.59
N ILE A 235 10.80 9.93 -2.32
CA ILE A 235 12.06 10.62 -2.65
C ILE A 235 12.81 11.03 -1.38
N LYS A 236 12.15 11.68 -0.42
CA LYS A 236 12.80 12.15 0.81
C LYS A 236 13.32 10.99 1.67
N SER A 237 12.57 9.89 1.72
CA SER A 237 12.96 8.67 2.44
C SER A 237 13.91 7.77 1.65
N GLY A 238 14.27 8.11 0.42
CA GLY A 238 15.22 7.36 -0.40
C GLY A 238 14.66 6.05 -0.99
N ASN A 239 13.34 5.95 -1.10
CA ASN A 239 12.65 4.84 -1.74
C ASN A 239 12.23 5.20 -3.17
N SER A 240 12.31 4.24 -4.09
CA SER A 240 11.60 4.37 -5.37
C SER A 240 10.13 3.99 -5.19
N ALA A 241 9.25 4.43 -6.09
CA ALA A 241 7.83 4.14 -5.98
C ALA A 241 7.14 3.89 -7.32
N ILE A 242 6.26 2.89 -7.33
CA ILE A 242 5.29 2.60 -8.37
C ILE A 242 3.92 3.01 -7.84
N LEU A 243 3.28 3.95 -8.53
CA LEU A 243 2.05 4.60 -8.09
C LEU A 243 0.89 4.18 -9.00
N LYS A 244 -0.13 3.59 -8.40
CA LYS A 244 -1.36 3.21 -9.09
C LYS A 244 -2.54 4.01 -8.54
N GLY A 245 -2.94 5.04 -9.27
CA GLY A 245 -4.17 5.80 -8.99
C GLY A 245 -5.42 5.15 -9.60
N GLY A 246 -6.61 5.53 -9.14
CA GLY A 246 -7.86 5.02 -9.68
C GLY A 246 -8.13 5.45 -11.14
N LYS A 247 -9.05 4.76 -11.81
CA LYS A 247 -9.35 4.98 -13.24
C LYS A 247 -9.99 6.34 -13.49
N GLU A 248 -10.69 6.85 -12.48
CA GLU A 248 -11.35 8.15 -12.44
C GLU A 248 -10.39 9.34 -12.46
N SER A 249 -9.11 9.14 -12.09
CA SER A 249 -8.08 10.19 -12.12
C SER A 249 -6.98 9.92 -13.14
N ALA A 250 -7.23 9.09 -14.15
CA ALA A 250 -6.19 8.56 -15.03
C ALA A 250 -5.46 9.66 -15.82
N LYS A 251 -6.18 10.64 -16.37
CA LYS A 251 -5.56 11.71 -17.17
C LYS A 251 -4.77 12.66 -16.27
N THR A 252 -5.33 12.99 -15.11
CA THR A 252 -4.68 13.84 -14.10
C THR A 252 -3.40 13.19 -13.60
N ALA A 253 -3.46 11.91 -13.18
CA ALA A 253 -2.31 11.16 -12.68
C ALA A 253 -1.22 11.03 -13.74
N HIS A 254 -1.59 10.85 -15.01
CA HIS A 254 -0.64 10.81 -16.11
C HIS A 254 0.10 12.14 -16.28
N GLN A 255 -0.59 13.28 -16.27
CA GLN A 255 0.05 14.59 -16.39
C GLN A 255 0.94 14.91 -15.17
N LEU A 256 0.50 14.55 -13.96
CA LEU A 256 1.32 14.66 -12.74
C LEU A 256 2.60 13.83 -12.86
N SER A 257 2.49 12.57 -13.33
CA SER A 257 3.64 11.70 -13.54
C SER A 257 4.62 12.25 -14.57
N LEU A 258 4.13 12.82 -15.67
CA LEU A 258 4.99 13.40 -16.70
C LEU A 258 5.77 14.61 -16.17
N ALA A 259 5.14 15.46 -15.37
CA ALA A 259 5.82 16.58 -14.71
C ALA A 259 6.89 16.08 -13.72
N ILE A 260 6.56 15.10 -12.87
CA ILE A 260 7.51 14.49 -11.93
C ILE A 260 8.69 13.88 -12.68
N ARG A 261 8.43 13.06 -13.71
CA ARG A 261 9.47 12.42 -14.52
C ARG A 261 10.38 13.44 -15.20
N SER A 262 9.80 14.50 -15.76
CA SER A 262 10.56 15.56 -16.43
C SER A 262 11.46 16.34 -15.47
N ALA A 263 11.06 16.48 -14.20
CA ALA A 263 11.91 17.06 -13.16
C ALA A 263 13.02 16.10 -12.74
N LEU A 264 12.70 14.81 -12.53
CA LEU A 264 13.67 13.79 -12.14
C LEU A 264 14.76 13.60 -13.19
N ALA A 265 14.41 13.60 -14.48
CA ALA A 265 15.37 13.51 -15.59
C ALA A 265 16.41 14.65 -15.62
N LYS A 266 16.17 15.76 -14.92
CA LYS A 266 17.09 16.90 -14.76
C LYS A 266 17.78 16.90 -13.39
N SER A 267 17.56 15.88 -12.57
CA SER A 267 18.07 15.74 -11.21
C SER A 267 19.13 14.63 -11.12
N SER A 268 19.61 14.34 -9.92
CA SER A 268 20.51 13.21 -9.64
C SER A 268 19.79 11.87 -9.50
N LEU A 269 18.46 11.85 -9.57
CA LEU A 269 17.64 10.63 -9.51
C LEU A 269 17.25 10.17 -10.91
N ASP A 270 17.12 8.85 -11.07
CA ASP A 270 16.65 8.24 -12.30
C ASP A 270 15.22 8.71 -12.64
N GLU A 271 14.91 8.87 -13.93
CA GLU A 271 13.58 9.31 -14.36
C GLU A 271 12.47 8.28 -14.03
N TYR A 272 12.82 7.01 -13.85
CA TYR A 272 11.95 5.92 -13.41
C TYR A 272 11.94 5.71 -11.88
N TYR A 273 12.52 6.64 -11.11
CA TYR A 273 12.50 6.58 -9.65
C TYR A 273 11.08 6.65 -9.09
N ILE A 274 10.22 7.43 -9.75
CA ILE A 274 8.77 7.49 -9.51
C ILE A 274 8.06 7.12 -10.81
N GLN A 275 7.27 6.05 -10.77
CA GLN A 275 6.52 5.55 -11.92
C GLN A 275 5.03 5.56 -11.63
N THR A 276 4.20 5.78 -12.66
CA THR A 276 2.75 5.55 -12.57
C THR A 276 2.30 4.45 -13.50
N VAL A 277 1.39 3.61 -13.01
CA VAL A 277 0.77 2.53 -13.79
C VAL A 277 -0.73 2.80 -13.96
N SER A 278 -1.28 2.38 -15.10
CA SER A 278 -2.57 2.88 -15.57
C SER A 278 -3.66 1.80 -15.60
N THR A 279 -3.30 0.54 -15.81
CA THR A 279 -4.31 -0.52 -16.03
C THR A 279 -4.56 -1.35 -14.77
N ARG A 280 -5.73 -2.01 -14.72
CA ARG A 280 -6.10 -2.89 -13.58
C ARG A 280 -5.33 -4.21 -13.64
N ASP A 281 -5.11 -4.73 -14.85
CA ASP A 281 -4.45 -6.02 -15.07
C ASP A 281 -2.96 -5.95 -14.70
N GLU A 282 -2.33 -4.76 -14.81
CA GLU A 282 -1.00 -4.47 -14.26
C GLU A 282 -0.92 -4.67 -12.74
N VAL A 283 -2.00 -4.42 -11.97
CA VAL A 283 -1.95 -4.46 -10.50
C VAL A 283 -1.78 -5.88 -9.97
N SER A 284 -2.59 -6.83 -10.46
CA SER A 284 -2.49 -8.21 -10.02
C SER A 284 -1.11 -8.78 -10.32
N ALA A 285 -0.57 -8.50 -11.51
CA ALA A 285 0.77 -8.92 -11.88
C ALA A 285 1.85 -8.23 -11.01
N LEU A 286 1.73 -6.94 -10.69
CA LEU A 286 2.65 -6.25 -9.79
C LEU A 286 2.63 -6.81 -8.36
N LEU A 287 1.48 -7.25 -7.87
CA LEU A 287 1.35 -7.89 -6.55
C LEU A 287 2.07 -9.23 -6.45
N GLU A 288 2.46 -9.83 -7.58
CA GLU A 288 3.26 -11.06 -7.65
C GLU A 288 4.77 -10.79 -7.74
N MET A 289 5.20 -9.53 -7.83
CA MET A 289 6.61 -9.14 -8.03
C MET A 289 7.39 -8.96 -6.72
N ASP A 290 7.33 -9.95 -5.81
CA ASP A 290 8.02 -9.92 -4.51
C ASP A 290 9.55 -9.96 -4.58
N ASP A 291 10.13 -10.27 -5.74
CA ASP A 291 11.58 -10.14 -5.99
C ASP A 291 12.04 -8.69 -6.18
N TYR A 292 11.12 -7.79 -6.54
CA TYR A 292 11.45 -6.40 -6.91
C TYR A 292 10.80 -5.35 -6.02
N ILE A 293 9.62 -5.65 -5.46
CA ILE A 293 8.82 -4.72 -4.67
C ILE A 293 8.92 -5.12 -3.20
N ASP A 294 9.39 -4.18 -2.37
CA ASP A 294 9.72 -4.44 -0.97
C ASP A 294 8.54 -4.12 -0.02
N LEU A 295 7.57 -3.28 -0.44
CA LEU A 295 6.40 -2.91 0.36
C LEU A 295 5.21 -2.47 -0.49
N VAL A 296 4.00 -2.94 -0.17
CA VAL A 296 2.73 -2.46 -0.74
C VAL A 296 1.98 -1.57 0.24
N ILE A 297 1.49 -0.42 -0.22
CA ILE A 297 0.70 0.52 0.58
C ILE A 297 -0.65 0.79 -0.10
N PRO A 298 -1.74 0.14 0.34
CA PRO A 298 -3.08 0.44 -0.16
C PRO A 298 -3.70 1.66 0.54
N ARG A 299 -4.26 2.59 -0.23
CA ARG A 299 -5.03 3.76 0.25
C ARG A 299 -6.39 3.82 -0.46
N GLY A 300 -7.39 3.16 0.10
CA GLY A 300 -8.73 3.12 -0.48
C GLY A 300 -9.74 2.52 0.47
N SER A 301 -10.77 1.88 -0.09
CA SER A 301 -11.77 1.15 0.67
C SER A 301 -11.19 -0.05 1.44
N ASN A 302 -11.88 -0.47 2.50
CA ASN A 302 -11.59 -1.68 3.28
C ASN A 302 -11.51 -2.92 2.38
N GLU A 303 -12.39 -2.99 1.38
CA GLU A 303 -12.45 -4.08 0.39
C GLU A 303 -11.17 -4.14 -0.47
N LEU A 304 -10.67 -2.98 -0.92
CA LEU A 304 -9.41 -2.91 -1.67
C LEU A 304 -8.24 -3.40 -0.82
N VAL A 305 -8.14 -2.92 0.43
CA VAL A 305 -7.05 -3.28 1.35
C VAL A 305 -7.07 -4.79 1.61
N LYS A 306 -8.24 -5.35 1.96
CA LYS A 306 -8.41 -6.80 2.21
C LYS A 306 -8.09 -7.63 0.97
N SER A 307 -8.52 -7.17 -0.21
CA SER A 307 -8.18 -7.84 -1.47
C SER A 307 -6.67 -7.89 -1.69
N ILE A 308 -5.96 -6.78 -1.51
CA ILE A 308 -4.50 -6.72 -1.69
C ILE A 308 -3.80 -7.63 -0.69
N GLN A 309 -4.17 -7.57 0.59
CA GLN A 309 -3.61 -8.42 1.65
C GLN A 309 -3.73 -9.91 1.35
N HIS A 310 -4.81 -10.34 0.70
CA HIS A 310 -5.00 -11.74 0.31
C HIS A 310 -4.31 -12.13 -1.00
N SER A 311 -3.85 -11.16 -1.81
CA SER A 311 -3.35 -11.38 -3.17
C SER A 311 -1.84 -11.24 -3.33
N THR A 312 -1.08 -10.94 -2.27
CA THR A 312 0.37 -10.73 -2.38
C THR A 312 1.16 -11.40 -1.25
N ARG A 313 2.41 -11.77 -1.55
CA ARG A 313 3.41 -12.15 -0.55
C ARG A 313 4.24 -10.95 -0.06
N ILE A 314 4.17 -9.83 -0.78
CA ILE A 314 4.88 -8.61 -0.42
C ILE A 314 4.28 -8.09 0.89
N PRO A 315 5.09 -7.60 1.86
CA PRO A 315 4.56 -6.96 3.04
C PRO A 315 3.57 -5.84 2.68
N VAL A 316 2.43 -5.81 3.37
CA VAL A 316 1.38 -4.79 3.15
C VAL A 316 1.29 -3.91 4.39
N MET A 317 1.42 -2.59 4.20
CA MET A 317 1.26 -1.59 5.25
C MET A 317 0.00 -0.77 5.02
N GLY A 318 -0.93 -0.84 5.97
CA GLY A 318 -2.17 -0.09 5.94
C GLY A 318 -3.10 -0.52 7.07
N HIS A 319 -4.36 -0.11 6.99
CA HIS A 319 -5.42 -0.57 7.86
C HIS A 319 -6.61 -1.03 7.01
N ALA A 320 -7.26 -2.11 7.43
CA ALA A 320 -8.37 -2.68 6.69
C ALA A 320 -9.73 -2.21 7.22
N ASP A 321 -9.82 -1.70 8.45
CA ASP A 321 -11.05 -1.24 9.08
C ASP A 321 -10.74 -0.12 10.10
N GLY A 322 -11.71 0.74 10.39
CA GLY A 322 -11.62 1.92 11.28
C GLY A 322 -12.60 1.90 12.46
N LEU A 323 -12.70 0.77 13.17
CA LEU A 323 -13.57 0.63 14.35
C LEU A 323 -12.91 1.26 15.58
N CYS A 324 -13.11 2.56 15.75
CA CYS A 324 -12.57 3.32 16.89
C CYS A 324 -13.59 3.44 18.02
N ALA A 325 -13.14 3.42 19.27
CA ALA A 325 -13.98 3.58 20.45
C ALA A 325 -13.63 4.81 21.29
N VAL A 326 -14.65 5.38 21.94
CA VAL A 326 -14.50 6.33 23.05
C VAL A 326 -15.10 5.70 24.30
N TYR A 327 -14.35 5.66 25.40
CA TYR A 327 -14.82 5.17 26.70
C TYR A 327 -14.99 6.35 27.67
N LEU A 328 -16.20 6.49 28.22
CA LEU A 328 -16.51 7.43 29.30
C LEU A 328 -16.35 6.70 30.63
N ASP A 329 -15.25 7.01 31.32
CA ASP A 329 -14.92 6.42 32.62
C ASP A 329 -15.83 6.94 33.74
N GLU A 330 -15.96 6.20 34.84
CA GLU A 330 -16.75 6.60 36.02
C GLU A 330 -16.49 8.05 36.47
N THR A 331 -15.25 8.52 36.30
CA THR A 331 -14.81 9.85 36.73
C THR A 331 -14.81 10.90 35.60
N ALA A 332 -15.45 10.62 34.46
CA ALA A 332 -15.44 11.53 33.31
C ALA A 332 -16.09 12.89 33.64
N ASP A 333 -15.38 13.99 33.34
CA ASP A 333 -15.98 15.31 33.32
C ASP A 333 -17.01 15.42 32.17
N VAL A 334 -18.19 15.95 32.48
CA VAL A 334 -19.31 16.04 31.55
C VAL A 334 -18.99 16.90 30.32
N ASN A 335 -18.26 18.00 30.49
CA ASN A 335 -17.95 18.90 29.37
C ASN A 335 -16.92 18.26 28.45
N LYS A 336 -15.90 17.58 29.00
CA LYS A 336 -14.94 16.81 28.21
C LYS A 336 -15.61 15.65 27.48
N ALA A 337 -16.49 14.90 28.15
CA ALA A 337 -17.23 13.79 27.57
C ALA A 337 -18.04 14.22 26.34
N VAL A 338 -18.81 15.31 26.46
CA VAL A 338 -19.57 15.87 25.32
C VAL A 338 -18.62 16.28 24.19
N ARG A 339 -17.60 17.09 24.47
CA ARG A 339 -16.70 17.63 23.43
C ARG A 339 -15.93 16.53 22.70
N VAL A 340 -15.34 15.60 23.43
CA VAL A 340 -14.48 14.54 22.88
C VAL A 340 -15.32 13.57 22.06
N THR A 341 -16.45 13.08 22.59
CA THR A 341 -17.29 12.11 21.89
C THR A 341 -17.92 12.71 20.63
N VAL A 342 -18.45 13.94 20.72
CA VAL A 342 -19.07 14.61 19.57
C VAL A 342 -18.03 14.83 18.48
N ASP A 343 -16.88 15.44 18.77
CA ASP A 343 -15.84 15.68 17.75
C ASP A 343 -15.33 14.37 17.14
N SER A 344 -15.15 13.33 17.96
CA SER A 344 -14.71 12.00 17.50
C SER A 344 -15.65 11.40 16.46
N LYS A 345 -16.95 11.68 16.51
CA LYS A 345 -17.94 11.17 15.54
C LYS A 345 -18.20 12.14 14.39
N ILE A 346 -18.46 13.42 14.67
CA ILE A 346 -19.09 14.34 13.70
C ILE A 346 -18.09 15.14 12.87
N ASN A 347 -16.83 15.27 13.31
CA ASN A 347 -15.83 16.08 12.63
C ASN A 347 -15.65 15.67 11.15
N TYR A 348 -15.52 14.36 10.93
CA TYR A 348 -15.50 13.76 9.60
C TYR A 348 -15.93 12.29 9.70
N PRO A 349 -17.25 11.99 9.63
CA PRO A 349 -17.77 10.65 9.92
C PRO A 349 -17.27 9.55 8.97
N ALA A 350 -16.81 9.91 7.77
CA ALA A 350 -16.28 8.98 6.78
C ALA A 350 -14.76 8.76 6.89
N ALA A 351 -14.13 9.24 7.96
CA ALA A 351 -12.73 8.97 8.27
C ALA A 351 -12.60 7.67 9.08
N CYS A 352 -11.54 6.91 8.82
CA CYS A 352 -11.24 5.64 9.52
C CYS A 352 -10.91 5.79 11.02
N ASN A 353 -10.70 7.01 11.49
CA ASN A 353 -10.46 7.33 12.90
C ASN A 353 -11.68 8.03 13.54
N ALA A 354 -12.84 8.03 12.90
CA ALA A 354 -14.08 8.46 13.53
C ALA A 354 -14.54 7.41 14.55
N ALA A 355 -15.05 7.83 15.70
CA ALA A 355 -15.60 6.91 16.69
C ALA A 355 -16.81 6.16 16.11
N GLU A 356 -16.82 4.84 16.24
CA GLU A 356 -17.93 3.96 15.82
C GLU A 356 -18.63 3.31 17.01
N THR A 357 -17.95 3.21 18.16
CA THR A 357 -18.52 2.73 19.42
C THR A 357 -18.25 3.71 20.57
N LEU A 358 -19.26 3.97 21.39
CA LEU A 358 -19.17 4.68 22.65
C LEU A 358 -19.42 3.71 23.80
N LEU A 359 -18.41 3.53 24.65
CA LEU A 359 -18.51 2.76 25.88
C LEU A 359 -18.82 3.71 27.04
N VAL A 360 -19.85 3.42 27.81
CA VAL A 360 -20.30 4.27 28.92
C VAL A 360 -20.20 3.50 30.21
N HIS A 361 -19.47 4.00 31.20
CA HIS A 361 -19.46 3.40 32.52
C HIS A 361 -20.87 3.46 33.15
N ALA A 362 -21.36 2.35 33.74
CA ALA A 362 -22.71 2.24 34.27
C ALA A 362 -23.09 3.36 35.28
N ALA A 363 -22.12 3.83 36.07
CA ALA A 363 -22.31 4.94 37.02
C ALA A 363 -22.71 6.29 36.35
N LEU A 364 -22.47 6.44 35.05
CA LEU A 364 -22.73 7.67 34.30
C LEU A 364 -24.10 7.73 33.62
N LEU A 365 -24.86 6.62 33.62
CA LEU A 365 -26.10 6.48 32.84
C LEU A 365 -27.13 7.58 33.11
N ASN A 366 -27.22 8.06 34.36
CA ASN A 366 -28.20 9.07 34.76
C ASN A 366 -27.62 10.47 34.95
N THR A 367 -26.32 10.68 34.65
CA THR A 367 -25.62 11.95 34.96
C THR A 367 -24.94 12.54 33.72
N VAL A 368 -23.97 11.84 33.15
CA VAL A 368 -23.16 12.31 32.02
C VAL A 368 -23.73 11.81 30.70
N TRP A 369 -24.16 10.56 30.63
CA TRP A 369 -24.66 9.94 29.40
C TRP A 369 -25.81 10.71 28.73
N PRO A 370 -26.87 11.16 29.44
CA PRO A 370 -27.99 11.83 28.79
C PRO A 370 -27.58 13.14 28.09
N LYS A 371 -26.60 13.86 28.66
CA LYS A 371 -26.06 15.11 28.08
C LYS A 371 -25.21 14.84 26.84
N VAL A 372 -24.43 13.74 26.84
CA VAL A 372 -23.68 13.31 25.66
C VAL A 372 -24.62 12.86 24.55
N ALA A 373 -25.66 12.09 24.88
CA ALA A 373 -26.68 11.64 23.94
C ALA A 373 -27.43 12.83 23.32
N GLU A 374 -27.87 13.81 24.13
CA GLU A 374 -28.55 15.01 23.65
C GLU A 374 -27.70 15.80 22.65
N ALA A 375 -26.41 15.97 22.94
CA ALA A 375 -25.48 16.65 22.03
C ALA A 375 -25.29 15.90 20.71
N LEU A 376 -25.18 14.56 20.75
CA LEU A 376 -25.07 13.72 19.54
C LEU A 376 -26.35 13.76 18.70
N LEU A 377 -27.52 13.64 19.34
CA LEU A 377 -28.83 13.72 18.68
C LEU A 377 -29.07 15.10 18.07
N THR A 378 -28.64 16.18 18.73
CA THR A 378 -28.71 17.54 18.18
C THR A 378 -27.89 17.67 16.88
N ASN A 379 -26.81 16.91 16.76
CA ASN A 379 -25.99 16.81 15.54
C ASN A 379 -26.45 15.70 14.58
N ASN A 380 -27.69 15.21 14.72
CA ASN A 380 -28.31 14.17 13.89
C ASN A 380 -27.56 12.84 13.84
N VAL A 381 -26.87 12.47 14.92
CA VAL A 381 -26.28 11.14 15.06
C VAL A 381 -27.36 10.15 15.47
N GLU A 382 -27.50 9.06 14.70
CA GLU A 382 -28.27 7.88 15.11
C GLU A 382 -27.49 7.13 16.20
N LEU A 383 -28.14 6.90 17.34
CA LEU A 383 -27.60 6.16 18.48
C LEU A 383 -28.20 4.75 18.49
N ARG A 384 -27.32 3.74 18.44
CA ARG A 384 -27.69 2.33 18.62
C ARG A 384 -27.31 1.90 20.02
N CYS A 385 -28.29 1.88 20.91
CA CYS A 385 -28.10 1.78 22.35
C CYS A 385 -28.35 0.37 22.88
N ASP A 386 -27.51 -0.10 23.78
CA ASP A 386 -27.82 -1.30 24.56
C ASP A 386 -29.01 -1.04 25.50
N ALA A 387 -29.51 -2.07 26.18
CA ALA A 387 -30.73 -1.96 26.98
C ALA A 387 -30.58 -0.92 28.11
N GLU A 388 -29.43 -0.86 28.79
CA GLU A 388 -29.22 0.04 29.92
C GLU A 388 -29.03 1.49 29.46
N SER A 389 -28.25 1.70 28.39
CA SER A 389 -28.06 3.05 27.82
C SER A 389 -29.33 3.57 27.17
N LEU A 390 -30.20 2.70 26.64
CA LEU A 390 -31.48 3.09 26.05
C LEU A 390 -32.50 3.50 27.12
N ASP A 391 -32.65 2.68 28.17
CA ASP A 391 -33.61 2.93 29.25
C ASP A 391 -33.33 4.25 29.97
N SER A 392 -32.05 4.54 30.25
CA SER A 392 -31.62 5.77 30.91
C SER A 392 -31.88 7.07 30.14
N LEU A 393 -32.15 7.01 28.83
CA LEU A 393 -32.51 8.20 28.04
C LEU A 393 -33.96 8.64 28.23
N GLY A 394 -34.86 7.76 28.68
CA GLY A 394 -36.26 8.09 28.99
C GLY A 394 -36.94 8.96 27.92
N GLU A 395 -37.38 10.16 28.32
CA GLU A 395 -38.06 11.13 27.45
C GLU A 395 -37.22 11.57 26.24
N LEU A 396 -35.89 11.61 26.36
CA LEU A 396 -35.01 12.01 25.26
C LEU A 396 -35.09 11.02 24.08
N ALA A 397 -35.16 9.72 24.38
CA ALA A 397 -35.35 8.69 23.38
C ALA A 397 -36.75 8.79 22.73
N GLN A 398 -37.78 9.05 23.53
CA GLN A 398 -39.16 9.21 23.04
C GLN A 398 -39.35 10.45 22.18
N ALA A 399 -38.59 11.53 22.43
CA ALA A 399 -38.61 12.75 21.64
C ALA A 399 -37.92 12.60 20.27
N ARG A 400 -37.05 11.59 20.10
CA ARG A 400 -36.26 11.35 18.88
C ARG A 400 -36.25 9.87 18.45
N PRO A 401 -37.43 9.23 18.29
CA PRO A 401 -37.54 7.78 18.09
C PRO A 401 -36.93 7.29 16.76
N GLN A 402 -36.72 8.19 15.80
CA GLN A 402 -36.08 7.90 14.52
C GLN A 402 -34.54 7.84 14.60
N LEU A 403 -33.95 8.45 15.64
CA LEU A 403 -32.50 8.52 15.85
C LEU A 403 -32.01 7.67 17.02
N VAL A 404 -32.90 7.14 17.85
CA VAL A 404 -32.52 6.27 18.97
C VAL A 404 -33.11 4.88 18.73
N LYS A 405 -32.24 3.89 18.57
CA LYS A 405 -32.61 2.50 18.27
C LYS A 405 -31.90 1.55 19.23
N PRO A 406 -32.47 0.37 19.53
CA PRO A 406 -31.72 -0.68 20.22
C PRO A 406 -30.54 -1.15 19.36
N SER A 407 -29.41 -1.41 19.98
CA SER A 407 -28.25 -2.02 19.33
C SER A 407 -28.44 -3.51 19.11
N VAL A 408 -27.70 -4.05 18.15
CA VAL A 408 -27.54 -5.48 17.91
C VAL A 408 -26.05 -5.86 17.95
N PRO A 409 -25.68 -7.12 18.21
CA PRO A 409 -24.27 -7.51 18.32
C PRO A 409 -23.38 -7.18 17.10
N SER A 410 -23.95 -7.12 15.90
CA SER A 410 -23.22 -6.72 14.69
C SER A 410 -22.84 -5.24 14.67
N ASP A 411 -23.53 -4.38 15.43
CA ASP A 411 -23.24 -2.94 15.47
C ASP A 411 -21.84 -2.66 16.01
N TYR A 412 -21.40 -3.41 17.02
CA TYR A 412 -20.05 -3.30 17.60
C TYR A 412 -18.93 -3.81 16.67
N LYS A 413 -19.27 -4.31 15.47
CA LYS A 413 -18.32 -4.77 14.44
C LYS A 413 -18.50 -4.05 13.11
N THR A 414 -19.38 -3.05 13.06
CA THR A 414 -19.73 -2.34 11.82
C THR A 414 -19.10 -0.97 11.83
N GLU A 415 -18.27 -0.68 10.81
CA GLU A 415 -17.77 0.68 10.55
C GLU A 415 -18.87 1.43 9.78
N PHE A 416 -19.57 2.35 10.45
CA PHE A 416 -20.74 2.99 9.86
C PHE A 416 -20.39 4.05 8.83
N LEU A 417 -19.22 4.70 8.95
CA LEU A 417 -18.76 5.77 8.05
C LEU A 417 -19.78 6.90 7.84
N SER A 418 -20.63 7.11 8.85
CA SER A 418 -21.80 7.99 8.79
C SER A 418 -22.14 8.53 10.19
N HIS A 419 -23.20 9.32 10.29
CA HIS A 419 -23.74 9.81 11.56
C HIS A 419 -24.51 8.70 12.29
N THR A 420 -23.85 7.58 12.56
CA THR A 420 -24.35 6.46 13.39
C THR A 420 -23.28 6.09 14.40
N LEU A 421 -23.68 5.80 15.64
CA LEU A 421 -22.78 5.43 16.74
C LEU A 421 -23.42 4.32 17.58
N ALA A 422 -22.69 3.22 17.75
CA ALA A 422 -23.08 2.16 18.70
C ALA A 422 -22.74 2.59 20.13
N VAL A 423 -23.61 2.29 21.08
CA VAL A 423 -23.44 2.62 22.50
C VAL A 423 -23.54 1.34 23.31
N LEU A 424 -22.61 1.17 24.24
CA LEU A 424 -22.60 0.03 25.15
C LEU A 424 -22.26 0.48 26.56
N THR A 425 -23.13 0.11 27.49
CA THR A 425 -22.89 0.24 28.93
C THR A 425 -21.89 -0.81 29.39
N VAL A 426 -20.90 -0.41 30.17
CA VAL A 426 -19.89 -1.30 30.76
C VAL A 426 -19.74 -1.05 32.27
N PRO A 427 -19.50 -2.09 33.08
CA PRO A 427 -19.47 -1.96 34.54
C PRO A 427 -18.12 -1.49 35.10
N SER A 428 -17.07 -1.41 34.27
CA SER A 428 -15.72 -1.04 34.72
C SER A 428 -14.78 -0.71 33.55
N LEU A 429 -13.65 -0.08 33.86
CA LEU A 429 -12.52 0.09 32.93
C LEU A 429 -12.02 -1.23 32.36
N ALA A 430 -11.94 -2.30 33.16
CA ALA A 430 -11.48 -3.60 32.69
C ALA A 430 -12.42 -4.18 31.61
N ALA A 431 -13.74 -4.01 31.79
CA ALA A 431 -14.73 -4.41 30.79
C ALA A 431 -14.62 -3.55 29.52
N ALA A 432 -14.37 -2.24 29.65
CA ALA A 432 -14.13 -1.35 28.51
C ALA A 432 -12.91 -1.79 27.69
N VAL A 433 -11.78 -2.03 28.34
CA VAL A 433 -10.55 -2.53 27.71
C VAL A 433 -10.79 -3.87 27.02
N SER A 434 -11.48 -4.80 27.68
CA SER A 434 -11.80 -6.10 27.11
C SER A 434 -12.69 -5.98 25.87
N HIS A 435 -13.65 -5.06 25.87
CA HIS A 435 -14.50 -4.82 24.71
C HIS A 435 -13.69 -4.25 23.54
N ILE A 436 -12.88 -3.22 23.80
CA ILE A 436 -12.05 -2.56 22.78
C ILE A 436 -11.10 -3.57 22.15
N ASN A 437 -10.32 -4.30 22.95
CA ASN A 437 -9.36 -5.27 22.41
C ASN A 437 -10.02 -6.42 21.62
N LEU A 438 -11.31 -6.67 21.82
CA LEU A 438 -12.06 -7.70 21.10
C LEU A 438 -12.75 -7.19 19.83
N HIS A 439 -13.15 -5.91 19.78
CA HIS A 439 -14.02 -5.37 18.73
C HIS A 439 -13.43 -4.21 17.93
N SER A 440 -12.49 -3.44 18.49
CA SER A 440 -11.78 -2.38 17.77
C SER A 440 -10.97 -2.97 16.62
N SER A 441 -10.71 -2.16 15.60
CA SER A 441 -9.76 -2.50 14.54
C SER A 441 -8.31 -2.24 14.95
N HIS A 442 -8.09 -1.96 16.24
CA HIS A 442 -6.80 -1.58 16.81
C HIS A 442 -6.24 -0.29 16.20
N HIS A 443 -7.13 0.60 15.75
CA HIS A 443 -6.78 1.87 15.12
C HIS A 443 -6.55 2.95 16.18
N THR A 444 -7.61 3.60 16.66
CA THR A 444 -7.51 4.67 17.66
C THR A 444 -8.63 4.54 18.67
N ASP A 445 -8.29 4.51 19.95
CA ASP A 445 -9.26 4.41 21.02
C ASP A 445 -8.96 5.44 22.12
N SER A 446 -10.00 6.04 22.69
CA SER A 446 -9.86 7.15 23.64
C SER A 446 -10.61 6.88 24.93
N ILE A 447 -10.04 7.28 26.07
CA ILE A 447 -10.71 7.35 27.37
C ILE A 447 -10.96 8.81 27.75
N VAL A 448 -12.15 9.11 28.29
CA VAL A 448 -12.45 10.36 28.97
C VAL A 448 -12.53 10.09 30.48
N THR A 449 -11.63 10.66 31.26
CA THR A 449 -11.50 10.40 32.70
C THR A 449 -10.78 11.55 33.41
N GLU A 450 -11.12 11.81 34.67
CA GLU A 450 -10.31 12.65 35.58
C GLU A 450 -9.37 11.83 36.47
N ASN A 451 -9.45 10.50 36.42
CA ASN A 451 -8.58 9.61 37.17
C ASN A 451 -7.31 9.26 36.37
N GLN A 452 -6.16 9.73 36.86
CA GLN A 452 -4.85 9.49 36.22
C GLN A 452 -4.43 8.01 36.18
N GLU A 453 -4.80 7.23 37.20
CA GLU A 453 -4.51 5.79 37.23
C GLU A 453 -5.31 5.06 36.16
N ASN A 454 -6.61 5.37 36.02
CA ASN A 454 -7.47 4.81 34.98
C ASN A 454 -6.96 5.17 33.58
N ALA A 455 -6.54 6.43 33.37
CA ALA A 455 -5.92 6.87 32.13
C ALA A 455 -4.66 6.06 31.80
N SER A 456 -3.77 5.85 32.77
CA SER A 456 -2.54 5.07 32.59
C SER A 456 -2.83 3.60 32.29
N ILE A 457 -3.78 2.99 33.01
CA ILE A 457 -4.21 1.60 32.79
C ILE A 457 -4.78 1.46 31.39
N PHE A 458 -5.67 2.35 30.97
CA PHE A 458 -6.27 2.32 29.63
C PHE A 458 -5.20 2.35 28.53
N CYS A 459 -4.30 3.34 28.56
CA CYS A 459 -3.26 3.48 27.53
C CYS A 459 -2.29 2.29 27.46
N ARG A 460 -2.09 1.57 28.57
CA ARG A 460 -1.22 0.38 28.62
C ARG A 460 -1.95 -0.90 28.22
N ALA A 461 -3.24 -1.00 28.51
CA ALA A 461 -3.99 -2.24 28.35
C ALA A 461 -4.76 -2.32 27.03
N VAL A 462 -5.12 -1.18 26.42
CA VAL A 462 -5.69 -1.13 25.08
C VAL A 462 -4.58 -1.30 24.03
N ASP A 463 -4.74 -2.30 23.17
CA ASP A 463 -3.75 -2.67 22.16
C ASP A 463 -4.11 -2.07 20.80
N SER A 464 -4.15 -0.74 20.73
CA SER A 464 -4.44 0.02 19.51
C SER A 464 -3.23 0.83 19.06
N ALA A 465 -3.21 1.26 17.80
CA ALA A 465 -2.13 2.08 17.27
C ALA A 465 -2.07 3.46 17.95
N GLY A 466 -3.21 4.02 18.33
CA GLY A 466 -3.31 5.20 19.19
C GLY A 466 -4.21 4.93 20.40
N THR A 467 -3.71 5.25 21.60
CA THR A 467 -4.51 5.28 22.84
C THR A 467 -4.49 6.68 23.43
N PHE A 468 -5.66 7.31 23.52
CA PHE A 468 -5.78 8.73 23.88
C PHE A 468 -6.47 8.92 25.21
N VAL A 469 -6.17 10.04 25.88
CA VAL A 469 -6.79 10.45 27.14
C VAL A 469 -7.36 11.85 26.96
N ASN A 470 -8.66 12.02 27.19
CA ASN A 470 -9.37 13.30 27.10
C ASN A 470 -9.18 14.01 25.74
N ALA A 471 -8.96 13.25 24.67
CA ALA A 471 -8.72 13.75 23.33
C ALA A 471 -9.52 12.98 22.28
N SER A 472 -9.92 13.69 21.22
CA SER A 472 -10.70 13.12 20.11
C SER A 472 -9.88 12.07 19.35
N THR A 473 -10.53 10.99 18.91
CA THR A 473 -9.89 9.97 18.05
C THR A 473 -9.40 10.55 16.72
N ARG A 474 -9.98 11.69 16.30
CA ARG A 474 -9.64 12.41 15.06
C ARG A 474 -8.23 13.00 15.06
N PHE A 475 -7.56 13.06 16.21
CA PHE A 475 -6.17 13.46 16.30
C PHE A 475 -5.21 12.45 15.66
N ALA A 476 -5.61 11.18 15.45
CA ALA A 476 -4.77 10.15 14.82
C ALA A 476 -4.59 10.41 13.32
N ASP A 477 -3.64 11.29 12.99
CA ASP A 477 -3.40 11.83 11.66
C ASP A 477 -1.96 12.39 11.62
N GLY A 478 -1.20 12.05 10.57
CA GLY A 478 0.22 12.37 10.50
C GLY A 478 0.51 13.87 10.52
N PHE A 479 -0.34 14.69 9.91
CA PHE A 479 -0.18 16.15 10.00
C PHE A 479 -0.43 16.64 11.42
N ARG A 480 -1.50 16.17 12.08
CA ARG A 480 -1.80 16.52 13.48
C ARG A 480 -0.72 16.06 14.46
N TYR A 481 -0.01 14.98 14.15
CA TYR A 481 1.13 14.48 14.92
C TYR A 481 2.43 15.24 14.67
N GLY A 482 2.47 16.14 13.69
CA GLY A 482 3.66 16.90 13.33
C GLY A 482 4.61 16.17 12.38
N PHE A 483 4.15 15.16 11.66
CA PHE A 483 4.95 14.45 10.64
C PHE A 483 5.00 15.21 9.30
N GLY A 484 4.29 16.33 9.18
CA GLY A 484 4.12 17.10 7.95
C GLY A 484 3.11 16.45 7.00
N THR A 485 3.32 15.19 6.62
CA THR A 485 2.37 14.41 5.83
C THR A 485 2.48 12.92 6.17
N GLU A 486 1.57 12.10 5.64
CA GLU A 486 1.54 10.66 5.86
C GLU A 486 1.28 9.87 4.57
N VAL A 487 1.92 8.72 4.46
CA VAL A 487 1.64 7.75 3.40
C VAL A 487 0.39 6.91 3.70
N GLY A 488 -0.03 6.87 4.96
CA GLY A 488 -1.23 6.17 5.44
C GLY A 488 -1.21 5.98 6.95
N ILE A 489 -2.18 5.24 7.46
CA ILE A 489 -2.21 4.76 8.84
C ILE A 489 -2.05 3.24 8.83
N SER A 490 -1.23 2.71 9.72
CA SER A 490 -1.00 1.27 9.86
C SER A 490 -1.56 0.76 11.18
N THR A 491 -2.39 -0.28 11.13
CA THR A 491 -2.77 -1.03 12.34
C THR A 491 -1.93 -2.30 12.53
N GLY A 492 -0.97 -2.54 11.64
CA GLY A 492 -0.02 -3.64 11.74
C GLY A 492 0.85 -3.53 12.99
N ARG A 493 1.26 -4.69 13.53
CA ARG A 493 2.10 -4.78 14.73
C ARG A 493 3.60 -4.83 14.42
N THR A 494 3.96 -4.90 13.15
CA THR A 494 5.33 -5.02 12.66
C THR A 494 5.73 -3.76 11.90
N HIS A 495 6.99 -3.34 12.04
CA HIS A 495 7.61 -2.18 11.38
C HIS A 495 7.05 -0.82 11.82
N ALA A 496 5.88 -0.41 11.33
CA ALA A 496 5.28 0.90 11.63
C ALA A 496 3.82 0.75 12.03
N ARG A 497 3.39 1.51 13.04
CA ARG A 497 2.04 1.46 13.64
C ARG A 497 1.56 2.87 13.95
N GLY A 498 0.32 3.19 13.58
CA GLY A 498 -0.24 4.54 13.61
C GLY A 498 -0.04 5.29 12.29
N PRO A 499 -0.19 6.63 12.27
CA PRO A 499 0.16 7.45 11.11
C PRO A 499 1.60 7.21 10.67
N VAL A 500 1.81 7.01 9.38
CA VAL A 500 3.10 6.61 8.79
C VAL A 500 3.69 7.80 8.03
N GLY A 501 4.64 8.49 8.66
CA GLY A 501 5.47 9.54 8.03
C GLY A 501 6.78 8.99 7.45
N LEU A 502 7.80 9.85 7.35
CA LEU A 502 9.13 9.46 6.82
C LEU A 502 9.80 8.33 7.60
N GLU A 503 9.69 8.33 8.94
CA GLU A 503 10.28 7.27 9.78
C GLU A 503 9.69 5.89 9.50
N GLY A 504 8.40 5.83 9.13
CA GLY A 504 7.76 4.58 8.74
C GLY A 504 8.15 4.08 7.34
N LEU A 505 8.90 4.88 6.57
CA LEU A 505 9.41 4.53 5.24
C LEU A 505 10.91 4.21 5.23
N VAL A 506 11.52 4.07 6.41
CA VAL A 506 12.90 3.59 6.57
C VAL A 506 12.93 2.38 7.48
N ILE A 507 13.87 1.47 7.22
CA ILE A 507 14.25 0.36 8.10
C ILE A 507 15.68 0.60 8.59
N TYR A 508 16.37 -0.44 9.07
CA TYR A 508 17.76 -0.35 9.48
C TYR A 508 18.58 -1.52 8.96
N LYS A 509 19.89 -1.30 8.84
CA LYS A 509 20.91 -2.34 8.63
C LYS A 509 22.03 -2.22 9.66
N TYR A 510 22.77 -3.31 9.84
CA TYR A 510 23.95 -3.33 10.69
C TYR A 510 25.21 -3.15 9.85
N LEU A 511 26.10 -2.27 10.30
CA LEU A 511 27.43 -2.08 9.75
C LEU A 511 28.44 -2.51 10.82
N LEU A 512 29.33 -3.43 10.47
CA LEU A 512 30.39 -3.91 11.35
C LEU A 512 31.73 -3.57 10.72
N ARG A 513 32.59 -2.87 11.46
CA ARG A 513 33.92 -2.50 11.00
C ARG A 513 34.98 -3.05 11.94
N SER A 514 35.97 -3.72 11.35
CA SER A 514 37.23 -4.05 11.99
C SER A 514 38.29 -3.04 11.59
N SER A 515 38.98 -2.41 12.54
CA SER A 515 40.22 -1.65 12.32
C SER A 515 41.49 -2.50 12.48
N SER A 516 41.36 -3.74 12.95
CA SER A 516 42.48 -4.69 13.04
C SER A 516 43.07 -5.00 11.66
N GLY A 517 44.40 -5.04 11.57
CA GLY A 517 45.13 -5.37 10.34
C GLY A 517 44.91 -6.80 9.85
N ASP A 518 44.73 -7.76 10.76
CA ASP A 518 44.46 -9.17 10.44
C ASP A 518 42.96 -9.44 10.22
N GLY A 519 42.11 -8.44 10.48
CA GLY A 519 40.66 -8.61 10.59
C GLY A 519 40.25 -9.26 11.91
N HIS A 520 38.94 -9.45 12.09
CA HIS A 520 38.37 -10.16 13.24
C HIS A 520 37.69 -11.44 12.76
N ILE A 521 37.95 -12.54 13.48
CA ILE A 521 37.24 -13.82 13.28
C ILE A 521 36.48 -14.20 14.54
N VAL A 522 35.28 -14.76 14.38
CA VAL A 522 34.46 -15.20 15.53
C VAL A 522 35.16 -16.28 16.35
N GLY A 523 36.05 -17.06 15.74
CA GLY A 523 36.81 -18.13 16.40
C GLY A 523 37.74 -17.65 17.52
N GLU A 524 38.11 -16.38 17.59
CA GLU A 524 38.89 -15.81 18.69
C GLU A 524 38.05 -15.52 19.94
N PHE A 525 36.73 -15.43 19.79
CA PHE A 525 35.83 -15.07 20.87
C PHE A 525 35.21 -16.33 21.51
N GLY A 526 34.93 -16.25 22.81
CA GLY A 526 34.20 -17.31 23.50
C GLY A 526 34.64 -17.53 24.94
N VAL A 527 34.42 -18.75 25.42
CA VAL A 527 34.78 -19.17 26.79
C VAL A 527 35.91 -20.19 26.70
N GLY A 528 37.04 -19.92 27.36
CA GLY A 528 38.20 -20.81 27.38
C GLY A 528 39.53 -20.06 27.38
N GLU A 529 40.62 -20.79 27.59
CA GLU A 529 41.98 -20.24 27.54
C GLU A 529 42.29 -19.70 26.14
N GLY A 530 42.86 -18.50 26.08
CA GLY A 530 43.19 -17.82 24.81
C GLY A 530 42.01 -17.21 24.05
N LYS A 531 40.77 -17.26 24.58
CA LYS A 531 39.61 -16.60 23.97
C LYS A 531 39.42 -15.17 24.45
N LYS A 532 39.10 -14.28 23.53
CA LYS A 532 38.66 -12.91 23.79
C LYS A 532 37.20 -12.89 24.26
N ARG A 533 36.84 -11.88 25.03
CA ARG A 533 35.46 -11.58 25.43
C ARG A 533 34.99 -10.34 24.69
N PHE A 534 33.71 -10.31 24.33
CA PHE A 534 33.11 -9.11 23.78
C PHE A 534 33.01 -8.02 24.85
N GLN A 535 33.28 -6.78 24.45
CA GLN A 535 33.20 -5.61 25.34
C GLN A 535 31.76 -5.12 25.52
N HIS A 536 31.00 -5.03 24.42
CA HIS A 536 29.63 -4.53 24.40
C HIS A 536 29.44 -3.12 24.99
N THR A 537 30.48 -2.30 24.92
CA THR A 537 30.49 -0.90 25.38
C THR A 537 29.83 0.01 24.34
N GLU A 538 29.04 0.99 24.80
CA GLU A 538 28.34 1.92 23.93
C GLU A 538 29.30 2.95 23.28
N ILE A 539 29.05 3.30 22.02
CA ILE A 539 29.73 4.38 21.32
C ILE A 539 28.76 5.56 21.21
N PRO A 540 29.04 6.72 21.84
CA PRO A 540 28.16 7.88 21.78
C PRO A 540 28.37 8.65 20.45
N THR A 541 27.91 8.08 19.34
CA THR A 541 27.94 8.74 18.02
C THR A 541 26.56 8.82 17.38
N LYS A 542 26.36 9.84 16.54
CA LYS A 542 25.16 10.05 15.72
C LYS A 542 25.37 9.71 14.25
N SER A 543 26.61 9.44 13.84
CA SER A 543 26.98 9.10 12.47
C SER A 543 28.00 7.96 12.42
N VAL A 544 28.02 7.26 11.29
CA VAL A 544 29.03 6.25 10.99
C VAL A 544 30.32 6.98 10.58
N PRO A 545 31.49 6.60 11.12
CA PRO A 545 32.73 7.34 10.85
C PRO A 545 33.44 6.93 9.55
N PHE A 546 32.81 6.14 8.68
CA PHE A 546 33.38 5.61 7.44
C PHE A 546 32.35 5.51 6.31
#